data_AF-A0A965K6H2-F1
#
_entry.id   AF-A0A965K6H2-F1
#
_cell.length_a   1.000
_cell.length_b   1.000
_cell.length_c   1.000
_cell.angle_alpha   90.00
_cell.angle_beta   90.00
_cell.angle_gamma   90.00
#
_symmetry.space_group_name_H-M   'P 1'
#
loop_
_entity.id
_entity.type
_entity.pdbx_description
1 polymer ?
#
loop_
_entity_poly.entity_id
_entity_poly.type
_entity_poly.pdbx_seq_one_letter_code
_entity_poly.pdbx_strand_id
1 'polypeptide(L)' 'MDGNGRWAAARHLPRLEGHRRGAERIFDVVDCCINQGVSALTLFAFSAENWRRPVEEVTGLFKLGEWVL' A
#
# COMPACT_ATOMS: atom_id res chain seq x y z
N MET A 1 -2.69 -4.47 -2.90
CA MET A 1 -2.60 -5.12 -1.58
C MET A 1 -3.81 -4.67 -0.76
N ASP A 2 -4.53 -5.60 -0.15
CA ASP A 2 -5.75 -5.28 0.61
C ASP A 2 -5.51 -5.37 2.13
N GLY A 3 -6.40 -4.76 2.91
CA GLY A 3 -6.42 -4.88 4.38
C GLY A 3 -5.75 -3.74 5.13
N ASN A 4 -4.99 -2.87 4.47
CA ASN A 4 -4.30 -1.72 5.08
C ASN A 4 -5.23 -0.87 5.96
N GLY A 5 -6.39 -0.47 5.43
CA GLY A 5 -7.37 0.31 6.20
C GLY A 5 -7.97 -0.46 7.38
N ARG A 6 -8.21 -1.77 7.25
CA ARG A 6 -8.71 -2.63 8.34
C ARG A 6 -7.66 -2.80 9.45
N TRP A 7 -6.39 -2.98 9.06
CA TRP A 7 -5.27 -3.10 9.97
C TRP A 7 -5.07 -1.85 10.83
N ALA A 8 -5.20 -0.66 10.22
CA ALA A 8 -5.14 0.62 10.92
C ALA A 8 -6.34 0.81 11.86
N ALA A 9 -7.55 0.51 11.39
CA ALA A 9 -8.78 0.62 12.20
C ALA A 9 -8.73 -0.27 13.45
N ALA A 10 -8.23 -1.50 13.34
CA ALA A 10 -8.06 -2.42 14.46
C ALA A 10 -7.05 -1.94 15.52
N ARG A 11 -6.26 -0.90 15.21
CA ARG A 11 -5.25 -0.29 16.09
C ARG A 11 -5.62 1.14 16.48
N HIS A 12 -6.82 1.61 16.14
CA HIS A 12 -7.26 2.99 16.34
C HIS A 12 -6.33 4.03 15.67
N LEU A 13 -5.73 3.65 14.54
CA LEU A 13 -4.85 4.51 13.77
C LEU A 13 -5.56 5.09 12.53
N PRO A 14 -5.12 6.25 12.01
CA PRO A 14 -5.57 6.75 10.72
C PRO A 14 -5.34 5.73 9.60
N ARG A 15 -6.27 5.63 8.64
CA ARG A 15 -6.18 4.69 7.52
C ARG A 15 -4.86 4.81 6.75
N LEU A 16 -4.36 6.04 6.60
CA LEU A 16 -3.09 6.33 5.93
C LEU A 16 -1.90 5.61 6.57
N GLU A 17 -1.90 5.41 7.89
CA GLU A 17 -0.83 4.67 8.58
C GLU A 17 -0.81 3.20 8.17
N GLY A 18 -1.98 2.59 7.98
CA GLY A 18 -2.08 1.24 7.43
C GLY A 18 -1.52 1.16 6.01
N HIS A 19 -1.74 2.19 5.19
CA HIS A 19 -1.16 2.26 3.85
C HIS A 19 0.35 2.45 3.88
N ARG A 20 0.88 3.28 4.78
CA ARG A 20 2.32 3.46 5.00
C ARG A 20 3.00 2.14 5.40
N ARG A 21 2.41 1.41 6.35
CA ARG A 21 2.88 0.07 6.74
C ARG A 21 2.81 -0.94 5.59
N GLY A 22 1.73 -0.90 4.82
CA GLY A 22 1.58 -1.74 3.63
C GLY A 22 2.68 -1.45 2.60
N ALA A 23 3.01 -0.19 2.37
CA ALA A 23 4.08 0.24 1.47
C ALA A 23 5.47 -0.24 1.95
N GLU A 24 5.79 -0.08 3.24
CA GLU A 24 7.02 -0.63 3.84
C GLU A 24 7.13 -2.15 3.61
N ARG A 25 6.01 -2.88 3.70
CA ARG A 25 5.99 -4.33 3.52
C ARG A 25 6.25 -4.78 2.08
N ILE A 26 6.13 -3.90 1.08
CA ILE A 26 6.43 -4.23 -0.32
C ILE A 26 7.90 -4.63 -0.47
N PHE A 27 8.82 -3.95 0.23
CA PHE A 27 10.25 -4.25 0.14
C PHE A 27 10.55 -5.70 0.52
N ASP A 28 10.00 -6.17 1.64
CA ASP A 28 10.18 -7.56 2.05
C ASP A 28 9.61 -8.58 1.05
N VAL A 29 8.51 -8.21 0.37
CA VAL A 29 7.89 -9.07 -0.67
C VAL A 29 8.78 -9.09 -1.92
N VAL A 30 9.33 -7.95 -2.32
CA VAL A 30 10.27 -7.85 -3.44
C VAL A 30 11.52 -8.66 -3.16
N ASP A 31 12.12 -8.53 -1.98
CA ASP A 31 13.30 -9.30 -1.58
C ASP A 31 13.02 -10.81 -1.60
N CYS A 32 11.85 -11.23 -1.12
CA CYS A 32 11.41 -12.62 -1.19
C CYS A 32 11.30 -13.10 -2.65
N CYS A 33 10.67 -12.31 -3.53
CA CYS A 33 10.56 -12.63 -4.95
C CYS A 33 11.93 -12.78 -5.62
N ILE A 34 12.87 -11.89 -5.32
CA ILE A 34 14.25 -11.96 -5.83
C ILE A 34 14.93 -13.25 -5.37
N ASN A 35 14.87 -13.55 -4.07
CA ASN A 35 15.49 -14.74 -3.49
C ASN A 35 14.92 -16.05 -4.04
N GLN A 36 13.65 -16.04 -4.45
CA GLN A 36 12.96 -17.20 -5.01
C GLN A 36 13.02 -17.27 -6.54
N GLY A 37 13.72 -16.35 -7.20
CA GLY A 37 13.85 -16.33 -8.67
C GLY A 37 12.54 -15.99 -9.40
N VAL A 38 11.62 -15.27 -8.76
CA VAL A 38 10.39 -14.78 -9.40
C VAL A 38 10.75 -13.67 -10.38
N SER A 39 10.49 -13.90 -11.67
CA SER A 39 10.90 -13.00 -12.75
C SER A 39 10.01 -11.76 -12.93
N ALA A 40 8.77 -11.80 -12.42
CA ALA A 40 7.84 -10.69 -12.48
C ALA A 40 6.93 -10.65 -11.25
N LEU A 41 6.79 -9.45 -10.67
CA LEU A 41 5.86 -9.17 -9.59
C LEU A 41 4.96 -8.01 -10.02
N THR A 42 3.63 -8.20 -9.95
CA THR A 42 2.65 -7.16 -10.23
C THR A 42 1.87 -6.86 -8.96
N LEU A 43 1.94 -5.61 -8.50
CA LEU A 43 1.25 -5.16 -7.29
C LEU A 43 0.13 -4.21 -7.64
N PHE A 44 -1.08 -4.51 -7.15
CA PHE A 44 -2.21 -3.61 -7.34
C PHE A 44 -2.21 -2.52 -6.25
N ALA A 45 -1.75 -1.32 -6.61
CA ALA A 45 -1.59 -0.21 -5.69
C ALA A 45 -2.83 0.71 -5.61
N PHE A 46 -3.50 0.96 -6.74
CA PHE A 46 -4.66 1.85 -6.84
C PHE A 46 -5.60 1.42 -7.98
N SER A 47 -6.92 1.44 -7.75
CA SER A 47 -7.96 1.08 -8.73
C SER A 47 -8.85 2.27 -9.09
N ALA A 48 -9.63 2.16 -10.18
CA ALA A 48 -10.60 3.18 -10.57
C ALA A 48 -11.67 3.43 -9.47
N GLU A 49 -12.06 2.39 -8.74
CA GLU A 49 -13.03 2.50 -7.63
C GLU A 49 -12.45 3.26 -6.43
N ASN A 50 -11.12 3.35 -6.31
CA ASN A 50 -10.48 4.08 -5.22
C ASN A 50 -10.66 5.60 -5.32
N TRP A 51 -11.05 6.12 -6.50
CA TRP A 51 -11.47 7.51 -6.67
C TRP A 51 -12.73 7.88 -5.87
N ARG A 52 -13.54 6.89 -5.45
CA ARG A 52 -14.72 7.12 -4.61
C ARG A 52 -14.40 7.34 -3.13
N ARG A 53 -13.12 7.22 -2.73
CA ARG A 53 -12.67 7.43 -1.35
C ARG A 53 -12.54 8.93 -1.05
N PRO A 54 -12.47 9.33 0.24
CA PRO A 54 -12.23 10.72 0.61
C PRO A 54 -10.98 11.30 -0.07
N VAL A 55 -11.06 12.56 -0.49
CA VAL A 55 -9.99 13.25 -1.23
C VAL A 55 -8.68 13.20 -0.45
N GLU A 56 -8.75 13.39 0.87
CA GLU A 56 -7.59 13.35 1.77
C GLU A 56 -6.91 11.98 1.78
N GLU A 57 -7.68 10.89 1.70
CA GLU A 57 -7.13 9.54 1.59
C GLU A 57 -6.45 9.35 0.23
N VAL A 58 -7.10 9.79 -0.86
CA VAL A 58 -6.54 9.70 -2.21
C VAL A 58 -5.24 10.49 -2.32
N THR A 59 -5.22 11.76 -1.91
CA THR A 59 -4.02 12.59 -1.92
C THR A 59 -2.90 11.99 -1.04
N GLY A 60 -3.25 11.43 0.12
CA GLY A 60 -2.29 10.73 0.96
C GLY A 60 -1.67 9.49 0.29
N LEU A 61 -2.46 8.72 -0.45
CA LEU A 61 -1.96 7.54 -1.19
C LEU A 61 -0.96 7.93 -2.29
N PHE A 62 -1.22 8.99 -3.05
CA PHE A 62 -0.30 9.44 -4.10
C PHE A 62 1.01 9.98 -3.50
N LYS A 63 0.95 10.75 -2.41
CA LYS A 63 2.15 11.19 -1.68
C LYS A 63 2.98 10.03 -1.14
N LEU A 64 2.32 8.96 -0.67
CA LEU A 64 3.03 7.74 -0.27
C LEU A 64 3.68 7.06 -1.48
N GLY A 65 3.00 7.02 -2.63
CA GLY A 65 3.57 6.48 -3.87
C GLY A 65 4.84 7.21 -4.30
N GLU A 66 4.85 8.54 -4.24
CA GLU A 66 6.02 9.38 -4.53
C GLU A 66 7.19 9.14 -3.57
N TRP A 67 6.92 8.72 -2.33
CA TRP A 67 7.98 8.42 -1.37
C TRP A 67 8.62 7.04 -1.57
N VAL A 68 7.85 6.08 -2.09
CA VAL A 68 8.29 4.70 -2.29
C VAL A 68 9.06 4.51 -3.60
N LEU A 69 8.77 5.34 -4.61
CA LEU A 69 9.42 5.36 -5.93
C LEU A 69 10.61 6.32 -5.95
#